data_AF-A0A1Z5L1P8-F1
#
_entry.id   AF-A0A1Z5L1P8-F1
#
_cell.length_a   1.000
_cell.length_b   1.000
_cell.length_c   1.000
_cell.angle_alpha   90.00
_cell.angle_beta   90.00
_cell.angle_gamma   90.00
#
_symmetry.space_group_name_H-M   'P 1'
#
loop_
_entity.id
_entity.type
_entity.pdbx_description
1 polymer ?
#
loop_
_entity_poly.entity_id
_entity_poly.type
_entity_poly.pdbx_seq_one_letter_code
_entity_poly.pdbx_strand_id
1 'polypeptide(L)'
;MNAREVVIVPKTETSLLQEQPQGLQDPFLVKLQARIRGFLSRRRLHVSVCHPEFDELYGSLLSHAQLPLIREFLHMLEVSDHDFSEDQELQRLKAEVVAAIRHNHSLEKDVDAMDVKIGLLIRNCITLEQVMQHTGKKAKVDARRYQTSWLKTTKSLTSLSKESRQKLAAYQNLFYMLQTNPTYLAKLIFAMPPNRSNKFVESVIYSIFNYGSTPREECLLLKLFQSALEEEVGLKVRSPTEILTGYPTALKMAVEFYRTARGQSCLNVKSVIDNQELSIDLSPVDIYKQWINETESSTGTPSGMPYDVSPEEAILHPEVQKRLTESVIQLEEITSDF
;
A
#
# COMPACT_ATOMS: atom_id res chain seq x y z
N MET A 1 31.04 -1.57 47.39
CA MET A 1 30.25 -0.33 47.44
C MET A 1 29.32 -0.35 46.25
N ASN A 2 28.05 -0.70 46.48
CA ASN A 2 27.11 -1.12 45.45
C ASN A 2 26.53 0.06 44.68
N ALA A 3 26.64 -0.01 43.36
CA ALA A 3 25.91 0.83 42.43
C ALA A 3 24.42 0.47 42.50
N ARG A 4 23.59 1.43 42.93
CA ARG A 4 22.14 1.33 42.88
C ARG A 4 21.69 1.60 41.43
N GLU A 5 21.11 0.58 40.81
CA GLU A 5 20.29 0.72 39.61
C GLU A 5 19.11 1.65 39.92
N VAL A 6 19.05 2.80 39.23
CA VAL A 6 17.85 3.63 39.20
C VAL A 6 17.00 3.13 38.05
N VAL A 7 16.18 2.13 38.35
CA VAL A 7 15.10 1.69 37.48
C VAL A 7 14.01 2.76 37.53
N ILE A 8 13.86 3.52 36.44
CA ILE A 8 12.70 4.38 36.24
C ILE A 8 11.56 3.46 35.79
N VAL A 9 10.77 3.02 36.76
CA VAL A 9 9.51 2.31 36.53
C VAL A 9 8.50 3.32 35.96
N PRO A 10 7.89 3.10 34.79
CA PRO A 10 6.74 3.89 34.38
C PRO A 10 5.62 3.60 35.37
N LYS A 11 5.21 4.60 36.15
CA LYS A 11 4.03 4.50 37.00
C LYS A 11 2.84 4.17 36.10
N THR A 12 2.28 2.99 36.32
CA THR A 12 0.95 2.60 35.88
C THR A 12 -0.05 3.60 36.46
N GLU A 13 -0.42 4.61 35.67
CA GLU A 13 -1.57 5.49 35.95
C GLU A 13 -2.87 4.77 35.58
N THR A 14 -3.07 3.59 36.15
CA THR A 14 -4.36 2.92 36.24
C THR A 14 -5.01 3.37 37.55
N SER A 15 -5.53 4.60 37.62
CA SER A 15 -6.53 5.04 38.62
C SER A 15 -6.80 6.56 38.63
N LEU A 16 -6.94 7.25 37.50
CA LEU A 16 -7.62 8.57 37.47
C LEU A 16 -8.49 8.81 36.22
N LEU A 17 -8.87 7.74 35.51
CA LEU A 17 -9.92 7.78 34.50
C LEU A 17 -11.30 7.56 35.15
N GLN A 18 -11.72 8.44 36.05
CA GLN A 18 -13.13 8.53 36.45
C GLN A 18 -13.45 9.81 37.21
N GLU A 19 -13.18 10.96 36.61
CA GLU A 19 -14.04 12.12 36.86
C GLU A 19 -14.79 12.43 35.57
N GLN A 20 -15.93 11.74 35.41
CA GLN A 20 -17.02 12.30 34.64
C GLN A 20 -17.23 13.73 35.13
N PRO A 21 -17.42 14.74 34.25
CA PRO A 21 -18.00 15.98 34.72
C PRO A 21 -19.34 15.58 35.33
N GLN A 22 -19.47 15.68 36.65
CA GLN A 22 -20.73 15.58 37.36
C GLN A 22 -21.59 16.76 36.92
N GLY A 23 -22.13 16.66 35.70
CA GLY A 23 -23.28 17.40 35.30
C GLY A 23 -24.43 16.83 36.08
N LEU A 24 -24.82 17.51 37.17
CA LEU A 24 -26.25 17.69 37.41
C LEU A 24 -26.81 18.39 36.16
N GLN A 25 -26.99 17.62 35.09
CA GLN A 25 -27.73 18.05 33.93
C GLN A 25 -29.18 17.88 34.36
N ASP A 26 -29.73 18.95 34.94
CA ASP A 26 -31.15 19.04 35.22
C ASP A 26 -31.92 18.45 34.03
N PRO A 27 -32.82 17.48 34.24
CA PRO A 27 -33.60 16.87 33.15
C PRO A 27 -34.31 17.92 32.29
N PHE A 28 -34.60 19.08 32.89
CA PHE A 28 -35.11 20.26 32.23
C PHE A 28 -34.12 20.90 31.26
N LEU A 29 -32.84 21.04 31.64
CA LEU A 29 -31.79 21.65 30.82
C LEU A 29 -31.46 20.78 29.60
N VAL A 30 -31.47 19.45 29.75
CA VAL A 30 -31.30 18.51 28.64
C VAL A 30 -32.50 18.58 27.68
N LYS A 31 -33.73 18.57 28.21
CA LYS A 31 -34.96 18.75 27.41
C LYS A 31 -34.99 20.10 26.69
N LEU A 32 -34.54 21.17 27.35
CA LEU A 32 -34.47 22.51 26.76
C LEU A 32 -33.41 22.59 25.66
N GLN A 33 -32.23 22.02 25.88
CA GLN A 33 -31.18 21.95 24.87
C GLN A 33 -31.60 21.09 23.66
N ALA A 34 -32.25 19.96 23.89
CA ALA A 34 -32.83 19.13 22.83
C ALA A 34 -33.91 19.90 22.04
N ARG A 35 -34.80 20.64 22.73
CA ARG A 35 -35.84 21.46 22.09
C ARG A 35 -35.26 22.61 21.26
N ILE A 36 -34.23 23.30 21.77
CA ILE A 36 -33.52 24.37 21.04
C ILE A 36 -32.79 23.80 19.83
N ARG A 37 -32.13 22.64 19.96
CA ARG A 37 -31.44 21.98 18.85
C ARG A 37 -32.43 21.50 17.78
N GLY A 38 -33.54 20.86 18.20
CA GLY A 38 -34.62 20.49 17.30
C GLY A 38 -35.23 21.69 16.58
N PHE A 39 -35.41 22.81 17.27
CA PHE A 39 -35.86 24.07 16.67
C PHE A 39 -34.86 24.62 15.64
N LEU A 40 -33.55 24.60 15.94
CA LEU A 40 -32.50 25.05 15.02
C LEU A 40 -32.36 24.12 13.79
N SER A 41 -32.49 22.81 13.97
CA SER A 41 -32.50 21.84 12.86
C SER A 41 -33.72 22.00 11.96
N ARG A 42 -34.91 22.22 12.54
CA ARG A 42 -36.14 22.55 11.78
C ARG A 42 -35.99 23.86 11.01
N ARG A 43 -35.37 24.88 11.62
CA ARG A 43 -35.10 26.15 10.94
C ARG A 43 -34.07 26.01 9.82
N ARG A 44 -33.07 25.13 9.98
CA ARG A 44 -32.07 24.83 8.93
C ARG A 44 -32.68 24.03 7.77
N LEU A 45 -33.54 23.05 8.06
CA LEU A 45 -34.35 22.36 7.06
C LEU A 45 -35.28 23.33 6.33
N HIS A 46 -35.96 24.22 7.05
CA HIS A 46 -36.81 25.25 6.45
C HIS A 46 -36.02 26.19 5.53
N VAL A 47 -34.78 26.58 5.91
CA VAL A 47 -33.89 27.38 5.06
C VAL A 47 -33.39 26.59 3.85
N SER A 48 -33.13 25.29 3.99
CA SER A 48 -32.69 24.42 2.89
C SER A 48 -33.82 24.07 1.92
N VAL A 49 -35.06 24.00 2.39
CA VAL A 49 -36.27 23.77 1.58
C VAL A 49 -36.69 25.05 0.85
N CYS A 50 -36.44 26.24 1.41
CA CYS A 50 -36.73 27.54 0.77
C CYS A 50 -35.61 28.05 -0.16
N HIS A 51 -34.69 27.18 -0.61
CA HIS A 51 -33.65 27.57 -1.56
C HIS A 51 -34.27 27.67 -2.97
N PRO A 52 -34.02 28.75 -3.75
CA PRO A 52 -34.77 29.04 -4.98
C PRO A 52 -34.67 27.97 -6.09
N GLU A 53 -33.65 27.12 -6.09
CA GLU A 53 -33.49 26.00 -7.04
C GLU A 53 -34.28 24.74 -6.62
N PHE A 54 -34.74 24.64 -5.37
CA PHE A 54 -35.50 23.51 -4.83
C PHE A 54 -37.03 23.74 -4.83
N ASP A 55 -37.48 24.96 -5.15
CA ASP A 55 -38.88 25.42 -5.06
C ASP A 55 -39.75 24.85 -6.20
N GLU A 56 -39.20 24.64 -7.41
CA GLU A 56 -39.94 24.07 -8.55
C GLU A 56 -40.27 22.57 -8.38
N LEU A 57 -39.32 21.78 -7.85
CA LEU A 57 -39.50 20.34 -7.64
C LEU A 57 -40.45 20.04 -6.48
N TYR A 58 -40.33 20.77 -5.36
CA TYR A 58 -41.23 20.62 -4.22
C TYR A 58 -42.60 21.27 -4.47
N GLY A 59 -42.69 22.37 -5.21
CA GLY A 59 -43.97 23.00 -5.58
C GLY A 59 -44.90 22.06 -6.34
N SER A 60 -44.34 21.30 -7.31
CA SER A 60 -45.04 20.23 -8.03
C SER A 60 -45.47 19.08 -7.12
N LEU A 61 -44.55 18.62 -6.25
CA LEU A 61 -44.81 17.54 -5.29
C LEU A 61 -45.86 17.92 -4.24
N LEU A 62 -45.86 19.16 -3.75
CA LEU A 62 -46.85 19.70 -2.81
C LEU A 62 -48.22 19.93 -3.47
N SER A 63 -48.27 20.30 -4.75
CA SER A 63 -49.54 20.40 -5.48
C SER A 63 -50.21 19.05 -5.75
N HIS A 64 -49.44 17.95 -5.75
CA HIS A 64 -49.93 16.57 -5.88
C HIS A 64 -49.94 15.80 -4.55
N ALA A 65 -49.50 16.41 -3.45
CA ALA A 65 -49.42 15.73 -2.16
C ALA A 65 -50.82 15.55 -1.58
N GLN A 66 -51.29 14.31 -1.57
CA GLN A 66 -52.53 13.94 -0.89
C GLN A 66 -52.34 14.17 0.61
N LEU A 67 -52.95 15.23 1.15
CA LEU A 67 -52.96 15.55 2.58
C LEU A 67 -53.26 14.36 3.52
N PRO A 68 -54.10 13.36 3.15
CA PRO A 68 -54.27 12.15 3.94
C PRO A 68 -52.99 11.33 4.09
N LEU A 69 -52.18 11.22 3.03
CA LEU A 69 -50.91 10.47 3.02
C LEU A 69 -49.87 11.17 3.89
N ILE A 70 -49.77 12.50 3.81
CA ILE A 70 -48.90 13.29 4.70
C ILE A 70 -49.35 13.15 6.16
N ARG A 71 -50.66 13.16 6.42
CA ARG A 71 -51.21 12.94 7.77
C ARG A 71 -50.91 11.54 8.30
N GLU A 72 -50.94 10.54 7.43
CA GLU A 72 -50.60 9.15 7.77
C GLU A 72 -49.12 9.02 8.12
N PHE A 73 -48.21 9.69 7.43
CA PHE A 73 -46.76 9.66 7.73
C PHE A 73 -46.27 10.77 8.67
N LEU A 74 -47.15 11.63 9.17
CA LEU A 74 -46.80 12.75 10.06
C LEU A 74 -46.12 12.28 11.35
N HIS A 75 -46.56 11.12 11.87
CA HIS A 75 -45.99 10.51 13.07
C HIS A 75 -44.56 9.97 12.86
N MET A 76 -44.14 9.70 11.61
CA MET A 76 -42.75 9.34 11.30
C MET A 76 -41.83 10.57 11.19
N LEU A 77 -42.40 11.77 11.11
CA LEU A 77 -41.68 13.05 11.21
C LEU A 77 -41.63 13.56 12.67
N GLU A 78 -42.32 12.91 13.60
CA GLU A 78 -42.14 13.15 15.02
C GLU A 78 -40.82 12.52 15.45
N VAL A 79 -39.96 13.31 16.09
CA VAL A 79 -38.65 12.85 16.57
C VAL A 79 -38.90 11.70 17.53
N SER A 80 -38.55 10.49 17.10
CA SER A 80 -38.72 9.27 17.87
C SER A 80 -37.67 9.20 18.98
N ASP A 81 -37.94 8.46 20.05
CA ASP A 81 -36.92 8.13 21.06
C ASP A 81 -35.74 7.38 20.42
N HIS A 82 -35.98 6.69 19.30
CA HIS A 82 -34.93 6.07 18.47
C HIS A 82 -33.99 7.12 17.86
N ASP A 83 -34.53 8.18 17.24
CA ASP A 83 -33.73 9.28 16.68
C ASP A 83 -32.90 9.99 17.76
N PHE A 84 -33.45 10.11 18.97
CA PHE A 84 -32.74 10.66 20.11
C PHE A 84 -31.56 9.76 20.54
N SER A 85 -31.77 8.44 20.58
CA SER A 85 -30.71 7.48 20.85
C SER A 85 -29.60 7.54 19.79
N GLU A 86 -29.95 7.60 18.51
CA GLU A 86 -28.98 7.73 17.43
C GLU A 86 -28.19 9.05 17.50
N ASP A 87 -28.85 10.20 17.76
CA ASP A 87 -28.14 11.47 17.93
C ASP A 87 -27.23 11.43 19.17
N GLN A 88 -27.66 10.79 20.26
CA GLN A 88 -26.83 10.61 21.44
C GLN A 88 -25.57 9.76 21.13
N GLU A 89 -25.71 8.68 20.37
CA GLU A 89 -24.59 7.87 19.90
C GLU A 89 -23.67 8.65 18.97
N LEU A 90 -24.22 9.40 18.01
CA LEU A 90 -23.45 10.28 17.13
C LEU A 90 -22.68 11.35 17.91
N GLN A 91 -23.28 11.94 18.94
CA GLN A 91 -22.57 12.91 19.80
C GLN A 91 -21.45 12.24 20.58
N ARG A 92 -21.68 11.04 21.12
CA ARG A 92 -20.64 10.27 21.81
C ARG A 92 -19.49 9.95 20.87
N LEU A 93 -19.77 9.43 19.68
CA LEU A 93 -18.77 9.09 18.67
C LEU A 93 -17.99 10.34 18.23
N LYS A 94 -18.69 11.46 18.03
CA LYS A 94 -18.05 12.74 17.73
C LYS A 94 -17.12 13.21 18.85
N ALA A 95 -17.54 13.07 20.11
CA ALA A 95 -16.70 13.43 21.25
C ALA A 95 -15.45 12.54 21.31
N GLU A 96 -15.59 11.24 21.04
CA GLU A 96 -14.48 10.30 20.95
C GLU A 96 -13.50 10.66 19.83
N VAL A 97 -14.01 10.95 18.62
CA VAL A 97 -13.19 11.40 17.48
C VAL A 97 -12.44 12.69 17.82
N VAL A 98 -13.10 13.68 18.44
CA VAL A 98 -12.45 14.93 18.84
C VAL A 98 -11.37 14.69 19.90
N ALA A 99 -11.62 13.80 20.86
CA ALA A 99 -10.63 13.42 21.86
C ALA A 99 -9.41 12.73 21.21
N ALA A 100 -9.64 11.80 20.28
CA ALA A 100 -8.59 11.14 19.51
C ALA A 100 -7.77 12.13 18.67
N ILE A 101 -8.42 13.08 17.99
CA ILE A 101 -7.73 14.14 17.23
C ILE A 101 -6.84 14.98 18.15
N ARG A 102 -7.33 15.38 19.33
CA ARG A 102 -6.54 16.14 20.30
C ARG A 102 -5.35 15.33 20.83
N HIS A 103 -5.55 14.04 21.08
CA HIS A 103 -4.49 13.14 21.51
C HIS A 103 -3.41 12.98 20.43
N ASN A 104 -3.80 12.71 19.17
CA ASN A 104 -2.89 12.63 18.03
C ASN A 104 -2.12 13.94 17.84
N HIS A 105 -2.79 15.10 17.96
CA HIS A 105 -2.12 16.39 17.86
C HIS A 105 -1.11 16.64 19.00
N SER A 106 -1.34 16.08 20.19
CA SER A 106 -0.35 16.11 21.27
C SER A 106 0.86 15.25 20.93
N LEU A 107 0.62 14.03 20.43
CA LEU A 107 1.69 13.12 20.00
C LEU A 107 2.52 13.71 18.86
N GLU A 108 1.88 14.38 17.89
CA GLU A 108 2.58 15.12 16.83
C GLU A 108 3.53 16.17 17.41
N LYS A 109 3.10 16.94 18.42
CA LYS A 109 3.97 17.92 19.10
C LYS A 109 5.13 17.25 19.83
N ASP A 110 4.90 16.11 20.46
CA ASP A 110 5.94 15.36 21.17
C ASP A 110 6.98 14.80 20.20
N VAL A 111 6.54 14.23 19.07
CA VAL A 111 7.42 13.81 17.96
C VAL A 111 8.21 14.99 17.41
N ASP A 112 7.54 16.10 17.15
CA ASP A 112 8.16 17.35 16.68
C ASP A 112 9.23 17.90 17.65
N ALA A 113 9.03 17.72 18.95
CA ALA A 113 10.00 18.08 19.99
C ALA A 113 11.16 17.08 20.04
N MET A 114 10.89 15.79 19.84
CA MET A 114 11.93 14.77 19.71
C MET A 114 12.80 14.99 18.48
N ASP A 115 12.24 15.34 17.33
CA ASP A 115 12.98 15.63 16.10
C ASP A 115 13.95 16.82 16.28
N VAL A 116 13.56 17.86 17.01
CA VAL A 116 14.45 18.97 17.37
C VAL A 116 15.60 18.49 18.26
N LYS A 117 15.30 17.65 19.27
CA LYS A 117 16.32 17.08 20.16
C LYS A 117 17.29 16.19 19.37
N ILE A 118 16.79 15.32 18.52
CA ILE A 118 17.59 14.44 17.65
C ILE A 118 18.48 15.29 16.72
N GLY A 119 17.90 16.29 16.06
CA GLY A 119 18.67 17.18 15.18
C GLY A 119 19.76 17.96 15.92
N LEU A 120 19.49 18.41 17.15
CA LEU A 120 20.51 19.04 18.01
C LEU A 120 21.59 18.06 18.46
N LEU A 121 21.22 16.83 18.83
CA LEU A 121 22.18 15.78 19.18
C LEU A 121 23.10 15.44 18.00
N ILE A 122 22.54 15.30 16.80
CA ILE A 122 23.29 15.09 15.57
C ILE A 122 24.27 16.25 15.34
N ARG A 123 23.81 17.51 15.48
CA ARG A 123 24.68 18.69 15.34
C ARG A 123 25.80 18.69 16.38
N ASN A 124 25.49 18.34 17.62
CA ASN A 124 26.46 18.23 18.71
C ASN A 124 27.50 17.14 18.43
N CYS A 125 27.08 15.96 17.94
CA CYS A 125 27.97 14.90 17.48
C CYS A 125 28.91 15.38 16.39
N ILE A 126 28.41 16.09 15.37
CA ILE A 126 29.25 16.65 14.30
C ILE A 126 30.26 17.67 14.86
N THR A 127 29.84 18.57 15.75
CA THR A 127 30.77 19.54 16.35
C THR A 127 31.84 18.87 17.21
N LEU A 128 31.49 17.84 17.99
CA LEU A 128 32.45 17.06 18.76
C LEU A 128 33.41 16.29 17.85
N GLU A 129 32.91 15.71 16.74
CA GLU A 129 33.74 15.07 15.74
C GLU A 129 34.75 16.04 15.12
N GLN A 130 34.31 17.25 14.73
CA GLN A 130 35.20 18.30 14.19
C GLN A 130 36.27 18.70 15.20
N VAL A 131 35.92 18.86 16.48
CA VAL A 131 36.89 19.18 17.54
C VAL A 131 37.85 18.01 17.79
N MET A 132 37.39 16.76 17.73
CA MET A 132 38.22 15.55 17.86
C MET A 132 39.14 15.32 16.66
N GLN A 133 38.75 15.75 15.46
CA GLN A 133 39.61 15.73 14.27
C GLN A 133 40.84 16.65 14.43
N HIS A 134 40.76 17.69 15.26
CA HIS A 134 41.89 18.57 15.59
C HIS A 134 42.83 18.00 16.67
N THR A 135 42.42 16.97 17.44
CA THR A 135 43.16 16.51 18.64
C THR A 135 43.89 15.17 18.52
N GLY A 136 43.88 14.48 17.36
CA GLY A 136 44.85 13.39 17.14
C GLY A 136 44.54 12.38 16.04
N LYS A 137 45.61 11.79 15.48
CA LYS A 137 45.58 10.87 14.33
C LYS A 137 44.76 9.57 14.56
N LYS A 138 44.51 9.17 15.81
CA LYS A 138 43.71 7.96 16.15
C LYS A 138 42.19 8.20 16.13
N ALA A 139 41.71 9.44 16.30
CA ALA A 139 40.27 9.78 16.25
C ALA A 139 39.70 9.89 14.82
N LYS A 140 40.58 9.91 13.81
CA LYS A 140 40.22 10.11 12.40
C LYS A 140 39.62 8.85 11.73
N VAL A 141 39.90 7.67 12.27
CA VAL A 141 39.47 6.38 11.70
C VAL A 141 38.05 6.00 12.14
N ASP A 142 37.71 6.24 13.40
CA ASP A 142 36.37 5.96 13.94
C ASP A 142 35.30 6.97 13.49
N ALA A 143 35.70 8.24 13.33
CA ALA A 143 34.85 9.31 12.80
C ALA A 143 34.34 9.03 11.37
N ARG A 144 35.15 8.37 10.53
CA ARG A 144 34.80 8.08 9.13
C ARG A 144 33.73 6.99 9.00
N ARG A 145 33.48 6.20 10.05
CA ARG A 145 32.53 5.09 10.07
C ARG A 145 31.07 5.53 10.25
N TYR A 146 30.86 6.75 10.75
CA TYR A 146 29.54 7.38 10.93
C TYR A 146 29.12 8.32 9.79
N GLN A 147 29.72 8.18 8.60
CA GLN A 147 29.30 8.94 7.42
C GLN A 147 27.94 8.47 6.89
N THR A 148 26.85 8.88 7.54
CA THR A 148 25.55 8.93 6.89
C THR A 148 25.52 10.12 5.91
N SER A 149 25.33 9.81 4.63
CA SER A 149 25.17 10.75 3.49
C SER A 149 24.22 11.94 3.74
N TRP A 150 23.35 11.82 4.75
CA TRP A 150 22.24 12.67 5.13
C TRP A 150 22.71 13.98 5.81
N LEU A 151 23.98 14.03 6.24
CA LEU A 151 24.52 15.05 7.13
C LEU A 151 25.46 16.08 6.47
N LYS A 152 25.78 15.93 5.18
CA LYS A 152 26.86 16.72 4.54
C LYS A 152 26.44 18.07 3.95
N THR A 153 25.15 18.42 3.96
CA THR A 153 24.67 19.62 3.25
C THR A 153 23.99 20.61 4.20
N THR A 154 24.71 21.69 4.54
CA THR A 154 24.21 22.80 5.37
C THR A 154 23.08 23.61 4.71
N LYS A 155 22.80 23.37 3.42
CA LYS A 155 21.65 23.89 2.65
C LYS A 155 20.52 22.86 2.46
N SER A 156 20.54 21.76 3.18
CA SER A 156 19.53 20.70 3.08
C SER A 156 18.21 21.09 3.75
N LEU A 157 17.11 20.51 3.28
CA LEU A 157 15.79 20.55 3.93
C LEU A 157 15.82 19.99 5.37
N THR A 158 16.88 19.26 5.73
CA THR A 158 17.15 18.72 7.08
C THR A 158 17.85 19.72 8.02
N SER A 159 18.10 20.96 7.58
CA SER A 159 18.65 21.99 8.47
C SER A 159 17.65 22.36 9.57
N LEU A 160 18.14 22.66 10.77
CA LEU A 160 17.33 23.08 11.94
C LEU A 160 16.72 24.50 11.80
N SER A 161 16.60 25.03 10.58
CA SER A 161 15.96 26.32 10.34
C SER A 161 14.44 26.20 10.40
N LYS A 162 13.77 27.27 10.84
CA LYS A 162 12.31 27.35 10.83
C LYS A 162 11.75 27.26 9.39
N GLU A 163 12.43 27.87 8.43
CA GLU A 163 12.00 27.89 7.02
C GLU A 163 12.16 26.52 6.35
N SER A 164 13.28 25.82 6.59
CA SER A 164 13.50 24.47 6.04
C SER A 164 12.48 23.48 6.61
N ARG A 165 12.16 23.57 7.90
CA ARG A 165 11.14 22.74 8.54
C ARG A 165 9.73 23.03 8.02
N GLN A 166 9.37 24.30 7.81
CA GLN A 166 8.10 24.65 7.17
C GLN A 166 8.01 24.08 5.75
N LYS A 167 9.10 24.15 4.98
CA LYS A 167 9.17 23.58 3.63
C LYS A 167 9.08 22.05 3.65
N LEU A 168 9.71 21.39 4.62
CA LEU A 168 9.64 19.94 4.81
C LEU A 168 8.20 19.52 5.15
N ALA A 169 7.54 20.20 6.08
CA ALA A 169 6.14 19.94 6.42
C ALA A 169 5.21 20.16 5.21
N ALA A 170 5.45 21.19 4.40
CA ALA A 170 4.68 21.42 3.17
C ALA A 170 4.86 20.28 2.16
N TYR A 171 6.08 19.76 1.98
CA TYR A 171 6.32 18.59 1.13
C TYR A 171 5.70 17.32 1.68
N GLN A 172 5.74 17.09 3.00
CA GLN A 172 5.05 15.95 3.63
C GLN A 172 3.55 16.00 3.35
N ASN A 173 2.92 17.15 3.50
CA ASN A 173 1.51 17.35 3.17
C ASN A 173 1.24 17.10 1.68
N LEU A 174 2.12 17.58 0.79
CA LEU A 174 2.01 17.32 -0.64
C LEU A 174 2.07 15.81 -0.94
N PHE A 175 3.05 15.09 -0.40
CA PHE A 175 3.18 13.65 -0.63
C PHE A 175 2.01 12.87 -0.02
N TYR A 176 1.50 13.29 1.14
CA TYR A 176 0.29 12.71 1.71
C TYR A 176 -0.92 12.88 0.78
N MET A 177 -1.09 14.07 0.18
CA MET A 177 -2.14 14.32 -0.80
C MET A 177 -1.99 13.47 -2.07
N LEU A 178 -0.75 13.27 -2.54
CA LEU A 178 -0.45 12.42 -3.70
C LEU A 178 -0.67 10.94 -3.40
N GLN A 179 -0.39 10.48 -2.19
CA GLN A 179 -0.67 9.10 -1.75
C GLN A 179 -2.16 8.82 -1.61
N THR A 180 -2.93 9.79 -1.08
CA THR A 180 -4.37 9.62 -0.81
C THR A 180 -5.23 9.79 -2.04
N ASN A 181 -4.82 10.62 -3.01
CA ASN A 181 -5.53 10.86 -4.26
C ASN A 181 -4.74 10.28 -5.45
N PRO A 182 -5.02 9.03 -5.87
CA PRO A 182 -4.23 8.34 -6.89
C PRO A 182 -4.32 8.96 -8.28
N THR A 183 -5.38 9.74 -8.57
CA THR A 183 -5.62 10.37 -9.87
C THR A 183 -4.46 11.26 -10.35
N TYR A 184 -3.80 11.97 -9.42
CA TYR A 184 -2.69 12.85 -9.78
C TYR A 184 -1.50 12.05 -10.33
N LEU A 185 -1.12 10.99 -9.62
CA LEU A 185 0.00 10.13 -10.01
C LEU A 185 -0.35 9.26 -11.22
N ALA A 186 -1.59 8.78 -11.33
CA ALA A 186 -2.07 8.04 -12.51
C ALA A 186 -1.90 8.88 -13.79
N LYS A 187 -2.38 10.14 -13.78
CA LYS A 187 -2.21 11.05 -14.92
C LYS A 187 -0.75 11.40 -15.17
N LEU A 188 0.06 11.54 -14.12
CA LEU A 188 1.50 11.78 -14.25
C LEU A 188 2.20 10.63 -14.98
N ILE A 189 1.88 9.37 -14.64
CA ILE A 189 2.47 8.19 -15.30
C ILE A 189 2.24 8.25 -16.82
N PHE A 190 1.04 8.63 -17.28
CA PHE A 190 0.72 8.70 -18.71
C PHE A 190 1.15 9.99 -19.40
N ALA A 191 1.39 11.07 -18.66
CA ALA A 191 1.95 12.30 -19.22
C ALA A 191 3.45 12.17 -19.57
N MET A 192 4.12 11.12 -19.09
CA MET A 192 5.55 10.93 -19.32
C MET A 192 5.85 10.39 -20.73
N PRO A 193 6.90 10.92 -21.41
CA PRO A 193 7.27 10.43 -22.73
C PRO A 193 7.77 8.98 -22.66
N PRO A 194 7.36 8.09 -23.59
CA PRO A 194 7.74 6.68 -23.58
C PRO A 194 9.25 6.43 -23.70
N ASN A 195 10.02 7.44 -24.13
CA ASN A 195 11.45 7.35 -24.39
C ASN A 195 12.32 7.76 -23.19
N ARG A 196 11.75 8.33 -22.11
CA ARG A 196 12.51 8.74 -20.91
C ARG A 196 12.18 7.84 -19.73
N SER A 197 12.99 6.79 -19.57
CA SER A 197 13.19 6.00 -18.35
C SER A 197 11.97 5.85 -17.42
N ASN A 198 11.05 4.92 -17.74
CA ASN A 198 10.00 4.47 -16.80
C ASN A 198 10.59 4.11 -15.42
N LYS A 199 11.84 3.62 -15.38
CA LYS A 199 12.58 3.33 -14.14
C LYS A 199 12.68 4.50 -13.17
N PHE A 200 12.80 5.73 -13.66
CA PHE A 200 12.85 6.91 -12.77
C PHE A 200 11.49 7.16 -12.12
N VAL A 201 10.43 7.11 -12.93
CA VAL A 201 9.05 7.32 -12.47
C VAL A 201 8.64 6.20 -11.51
N GLU A 202 8.98 4.96 -11.83
CA GLU A 202 8.85 3.79 -10.96
C GLU A 202 9.56 4.02 -9.62
N SER A 203 10.84 4.40 -9.64
CA SER A 203 11.61 4.65 -8.42
C SER A 203 11.01 5.78 -7.57
N VAL A 204 10.56 6.87 -8.20
CA VAL A 204 9.92 7.98 -7.50
C VAL A 204 8.60 7.53 -6.87
N ILE A 205 7.75 6.82 -7.62
CA ILE A 205 6.47 6.31 -7.12
C ILE A 205 6.71 5.35 -5.96
N TYR A 206 7.57 4.35 -6.13
CA TYR A 206 7.87 3.40 -5.06
C TYR A 206 8.46 4.10 -3.83
N SER A 207 9.29 5.13 -4.02
CA SER A 207 9.81 5.91 -2.90
C SER A 207 8.72 6.72 -2.19
N ILE A 208 7.75 7.28 -2.92
CA ILE A 208 6.59 7.98 -2.32
C ILE A 208 5.75 7.02 -1.47
N PHE A 209 5.57 5.78 -1.91
CA PHE A 209 4.83 4.75 -1.16
C PHE A 209 5.74 3.91 -0.26
N ASN A 210 6.97 4.35 0.02
CA ASN A 210 7.91 3.66 0.89
C ASN A 210 8.05 2.15 0.58
N TYR A 211 8.06 1.82 -0.72
CA TYR A 211 8.12 0.47 -1.26
C TYR A 211 7.04 -0.50 -0.70
N GLY A 212 5.89 0.03 -0.26
CA GLY A 212 4.80 -0.77 0.33
C GLY A 212 5.22 -1.47 1.62
N SER A 213 6.12 -0.87 2.40
CA SER A 213 6.62 -1.47 3.66
C SER A 213 5.49 -1.70 4.66
N THR A 214 4.57 -0.74 4.79
CA THR A 214 3.40 -0.85 5.67
C THR A 214 2.14 -1.27 4.90
N PRO A 215 1.19 -1.97 5.54
CA PRO A 215 -0.05 -2.41 4.88
C PRO A 215 -0.89 -1.22 4.38
N ARG A 216 -0.81 -0.06 5.06
CA ARG A 216 -1.44 1.17 4.61
C ARG A 216 -0.87 1.63 3.27
N GLU A 217 0.45 1.73 3.18
CA GLU A 217 1.14 2.17 1.96
C GLU A 217 0.92 1.18 0.81
N GLU A 218 0.94 -0.12 1.10
CA GLU A 218 0.62 -1.19 0.15
C GLU A 218 -0.80 -1.05 -0.41
N CYS A 219 -1.80 -0.83 0.46
CA CYS A 219 -3.18 -0.59 0.03
C CYS A 219 -3.32 0.66 -0.85
N LEU A 220 -2.65 1.76 -0.50
CA LEU A 220 -2.68 2.99 -1.29
C LEU A 220 -1.96 2.84 -2.64
N LEU A 221 -0.86 2.10 -2.68
CA LEU A 221 -0.14 1.79 -3.92
C LEU A 221 -0.99 0.90 -4.84
N LEU A 222 -1.72 -0.07 -4.29
CA LEU A 222 -2.68 -0.89 -5.04
C LEU A 222 -3.81 -0.03 -5.63
N LYS A 223 -4.35 0.93 -4.86
CA LYS A 223 -5.34 1.89 -5.37
C LYS A 223 -4.78 2.76 -6.50
N LEU A 224 -3.50 3.13 -6.43
CA LEU A 224 -2.83 3.82 -7.53
C LEU A 224 -2.75 2.95 -8.78
N PHE A 225 -2.34 1.69 -8.66
CA PHE A 225 -2.30 0.78 -9.82
C PHE A 225 -3.68 0.55 -10.42
N GLN A 226 -4.72 0.39 -9.59
CA GLN A 226 -6.09 0.32 -10.06
C GLN A 226 -6.46 1.56 -10.89
N SER A 227 -6.27 2.76 -10.34
CA SER A 227 -6.61 4.01 -11.01
C SER A 227 -5.78 4.22 -12.29
N ALA A 228 -4.51 3.81 -12.28
CA ALA A 228 -3.64 3.90 -13.45
C ALA A 228 -4.05 2.90 -14.55
N LEU A 229 -4.50 1.69 -14.20
CA LEU A 229 -5.03 0.73 -15.16
C LEU A 229 -6.34 1.20 -15.78
N GLU A 230 -7.25 1.77 -14.99
CA GLU A 230 -8.50 2.37 -15.48
C GLU A 230 -8.23 3.47 -16.52
N GLU A 231 -7.27 4.37 -16.23
CA GLU A 231 -6.83 5.40 -17.17
C GLU A 231 -6.12 4.81 -18.41
N GLU A 232 -5.31 3.74 -18.25
CA GLU A 232 -4.65 3.08 -19.38
C GLU A 232 -5.64 2.44 -20.36
N VAL A 233 -6.64 1.75 -19.81
CA VAL A 233 -7.72 1.13 -20.60
C VAL A 233 -8.52 2.20 -21.34
N GLY A 234 -8.85 3.32 -20.67
CA GLY A 234 -9.59 4.43 -21.29
C GLY A 234 -8.82 5.14 -22.41
N LEU A 235 -7.50 5.27 -22.29
CA LEU A 235 -6.68 6.08 -23.22
C LEU A 235 -6.04 5.28 -24.36
N LYS A 236 -5.61 4.04 -24.10
CA LYS A 236 -4.74 3.29 -25.02
C LYS A 236 -5.36 2.01 -25.59
N VAL A 237 -6.24 1.34 -24.85
CA VAL A 237 -6.75 0.03 -25.24
C VAL A 237 -7.97 0.18 -26.15
N ARG A 238 -7.85 -0.26 -27.40
CA ARG A 238 -8.97 -0.31 -28.35
C ARG A 238 -9.51 -1.72 -28.56
N SER A 239 -8.67 -2.73 -28.35
CA SER A 239 -9.04 -4.14 -28.43
C SER A 239 -8.48 -4.91 -27.22
N PRO A 240 -9.22 -5.88 -26.65
CA PRO A 240 -8.72 -6.69 -25.54
C PRO A 240 -7.45 -7.49 -25.90
N THR A 241 -7.22 -7.79 -27.18
CA THR A 241 -5.99 -8.47 -27.64
C THR A 241 -4.73 -7.63 -27.42
N GLU A 242 -4.86 -6.30 -27.43
CA GLU A 242 -3.74 -5.37 -27.21
C GLU A 242 -3.23 -5.43 -25.77
N ILE A 243 -4.05 -5.88 -24.81
CA ILE A 243 -3.61 -6.10 -23.43
C ILE A 243 -2.70 -7.33 -23.35
N LEU A 244 -3.00 -8.38 -24.12
CA LEU A 244 -2.24 -9.63 -24.15
C LEU A 244 -0.93 -9.48 -24.93
N THR A 245 -0.96 -8.76 -26.05
CA THR A 245 0.23 -8.55 -26.89
C THR A 245 1.05 -7.33 -26.47
N GLY A 246 0.41 -6.35 -25.85
CA GLY A 246 1.06 -5.14 -25.35
C GLY A 246 1.66 -5.37 -23.97
N TYR A 247 2.61 -4.52 -23.60
CA TYR A 247 3.09 -4.42 -22.22
C TYR A 247 2.56 -3.10 -21.64
N PRO A 248 1.32 -3.07 -21.10
CA PRO A 248 0.75 -1.87 -20.48
C PRO A 248 1.70 -1.35 -19.39
N THR A 249 1.84 -0.03 -19.32
CA THR A 249 2.82 0.61 -18.43
C THR A 249 2.45 0.40 -16.97
N ALA A 250 1.17 0.58 -16.62
CA ALA A 250 0.72 0.39 -15.24
C ALA A 250 0.86 -1.08 -14.80
N LEU A 251 0.55 -2.03 -15.70
CA LEU A 251 0.72 -3.46 -15.45
C LEU A 251 2.19 -3.84 -15.26
N LYS A 252 3.06 -3.35 -16.14
CA LYS A 252 4.51 -3.57 -16.03
C LYS A 252 5.06 -3.08 -14.70
N MET A 253 4.67 -1.88 -14.28
CA MET A 253 5.07 -1.33 -12.98
C MET A 253 4.58 -2.21 -11.82
N ALA A 254 3.31 -2.61 -11.84
CA ALA A 254 2.77 -3.48 -10.80
C ALA A 254 3.53 -4.81 -10.69
N VAL A 255 3.81 -5.47 -11.81
CA VAL A 255 4.57 -6.74 -11.84
C VAL A 255 6.00 -6.54 -11.31
N GLU A 256 6.68 -5.48 -11.74
CA GLU A 256 8.06 -5.19 -11.30
C GLU A 256 8.14 -4.89 -9.79
N PHE A 257 7.14 -4.19 -9.25
CA PHE A 257 7.02 -3.94 -7.81
C PHE A 257 6.97 -5.25 -7.02
N TYR A 258 6.08 -6.18 -7.40
CA TYR A 258 5.96 -7.47 -6.72
C TYR A 258 7.19 -8.35 -6.92
N ARG A 259 7.88 -8.23 -8.06
CA ARG A 259 9.13 -8.95 -8.34
C ARG A 259 10.30 -8.51 -7.45
N THR A 260 10.28 -7.27 -6.95
CA THR A 260 11.37 -6.68 -6.15
C THR A 260 11.12 -6.73 -4.64
N ALA A 261 9.85 -6.59 -4.20
CA ALA A 261 9.54 -6.44 -2.77
C ALA A 261 9.40 -7.78 -2.02
N ARG A 262 8.39 -8.59 -2.38
CA ARG A 262 7.95 -9.77 -1.61
C ARG A 262 7.63 -11.01 -2.45
N GLY A 263 7.50 -10.87 -3.77
CA GLY A 263 7.05 -11.95 -4.65
C GLY A 263 8.12 -12.98 -5.02
N GLN A 264 9.41 -12.73 -4.75
CA GLN A 264 10.47 -13.69 -5.08
C GLN A 264 10.39 -14.97 -4.25
N SER A 265 9.88 -14.92 -3.02
CA SER A 265 9.70 -16.12 -2.19
C SER A 265 8.58 -17.05 -2.66
N CYS A 266 7.70 -16.58 -3.56
CA CYS A 266 6.61 -17.38 -4.12
C CYS A 266 7.00 -18.16 -5.38
N LEU A 267 8.12 -17.81 -6.02
CA LEU A 267 8.63 -18.49 -7.22
C LEU A 267 9.59 -19.61 -6.82
N ASN A 268 9.07 -20.71 -6.28
CA ASN A 268 9.88 -21.86 -5.88
C ASN A 268 9.85 -22.95 -6.95
N VAL A 269 10.75 -22.87 -7.94
CA VAL A 269 10.95 -23.92 -8.97
C VAL A 269 11.96 -24.99 -8.51
N LYS A 270 12.29 -25.03 -7.21
CA LYS A 270 13.35 -25.88 -6.67
C LYS A 270 13.06 -27.37 -6.87
N SER A 271 11.80 -27.78 -6.79
CA SER A 271 11.39 -29.17 -7.01
C SER A 271 11.80 -29.72 -8.38
N VAL A 272 11.74 -28.91 -9.43
CA VAL A 272 12.14 -29.32 -10.79
C VAL A 272 13.65 -29.29 -10.96
N ILE A 273 14.33 -28.35 -10.30
CA ILE A 273 15.79 -28.19 -10.40
C ILE A 273 16.54 -29.28 -9.61
N ASP A 274 15.99 -29.72 -8.49
CA ASP A 274 16.62 -30.71 -7.61
C ASP A 274 16.52 -32.15 -8.17
N ASN A 275 15.60 -32.39 -9.12
CA ASN A 275 15.41 -33.70 -9.76
C ASN A 275 16.39 -33.89 -10.92
N GLN A 276 17.56 -34.45 -10.64
CA GLN A 276 18.62 -34.68 -11.64
C GLN A 276 18.30 -35.82 -12.64
N GLU A 277 17.35 -36.69 -12.30
CA GLU A 277 16.89 -37.82 -13.13
C GLU A 277 15.66 -37.48 -13.99
N LEU A 278 15.18 -36.23 -13.94
CA LEU A 278 13.98 -35.81 -14.63
C LEU A 278 14.22 -35.65 -16.14
N SER A 279 13.47 -36.40 -16.95
CA SER A 279 13.53 -36.35 -18.41
C SER A 279 12.14 -36.12 -19.00
N ILE A 280 11.87 -34.89 -19.44
CA ILE A 280 10.56 -34.45 -20.00
C ILE A 280 10.66 -34.20 -21.52
N ASP A 281 11.61 -34.85 -22.19
CA ASP A 281 11.77 -34.68 -23.63
C ASP A 281 10.61 -35.34 -24.37
N LEU A 282 9.88 -34.56 -25.17
CA LEU A 282 8.75 -35.04 -25.99
C LEU A 282 9.13 -35.27 -27.45
N SER A 283 10.37 -34.96 -27.81
CA SER A 283 10.89 -35.09 -29.17
C SER A 283 11.38 -36.52 -29.40
N PRO A 284 10.74 -37.31 -30.29
CA PRO A 284 11.12 -38.69 -30.53
C PRO A 284 12.53 -38.82 -31.12
N VAL A 285 12.99 -37.81 -31.86
CA VAL A 285 14.34 -37.77 -32.45
C VAL A 285 15.39 -37.60 -31.35
N ASP A 286 15.12 -36.76 -30.36
CA ASP A 286 16.06 -36.50 -29.25
C ASP A 286 16.13 -37.70 -28.31
N ILE A 287 14.98 -38.32 -28.00
CA ILE A 287 14.92 -39.59 -27.24
C ILE A 287 15.69 -40.70 -27.96
N TYR A 288 15.54 -40.80 -29.28
CA TYR A 288 16.26 -41.78 -30.09
C TYR A 288 17.79 -41.54 -30.07
N LYS A 289 18.23 -40.29 -30.20
CA LYS A 289 19.65 -39.91 -30.11
C LYS A 289 20.21 -40.19 -28.71
N GLN A 290 19.46 -39.88 -27.66
CA GLN A 290 19.84 -40.17 -26.27
C GLN A 290 19.96 -41.68 -26.04
N TRP A 291 19.00 -42.47 -26.54
CA TRP A 291 19.03 -43.92 -26.46
C TRP A 291 20.27 -44.49 -27.17
N ILE A 292 20.58 -44.04 -28.38
CA ILE A 292 21.82 -44.42 -29.09
C ILE A 292 23.04 -44.10 -28.24
N ASN A 293 23.15 -42.86 -27.75
CA ASN A 293 24.31 -42.42 -26.95
C ASN A 293 24.48 -43.26 -25.67
N GLU A 294 23.39 -43.64 -25.00
CA GLU A 294 23.40 -44.50 -23.82
C GLU A 294 23.81 -45.93 -24.17
N THR A 295 23.30 -46.49 -25.27
CA THR A 295 23.67 -47.84 -25.73
C THR A 295 25.15 -47.90 -26.12
N GLU A 296 25.67 -46.89 -26.81
CA GLU A 296 27.09 -46.82 -27.21
C GLU A 296 28.02 -46.60 -26.03
N SER A 297 27.61 -45.76 -25.07
CA SER A 297 28.36 -45.56 -23.82
C SER A 297 28.41 -46.83 -22.96
N SER A 298 27.32 -47.61 -22.96
CA SER A 298 27.23 -48.86 -22.18
C SER A 298 27.97 -50.02 -22.85
N THR A 299 27.93 -50.09 -24.18
CA THR A 299 28.49 -51.22 -24.95
C THR A 299 29.94 -50.97 -25.40
N GLY A 300 30.37 -49.70 -25.44
CA GLY A 300 31.71 -49.30 -25.88
C GLY A 300 31.95 -49.45 -27.40
N THR A 301 30.92 -49.82 -28.15
CA THR A 301 30.94 -50.03 -29.60
C THR A 301 29.81 -49.24 -30.26
N PRO A 302 30.01 -48.68 -31.46
CA PRO A 302 28.96 -47.96 -32.17
C PRO A 302 27.78 -48.88 -32.46
N SER A 303 26.58 -48.36 -32.25
CA SER A 303 25.30 -49.11 -32.31
C SER A 303 24.92 -49.54 -33.73
N GLY A 304 25.59 -48.99 -34.75
CA GLY A 304 25.34 -49.28 -36.18
C GLY A 304 24.06 -48.66 -36.72
N MET A 305 23.34 -47.87 -35.91
CA MET A 305 22.13 -47.16 -36.30
C MET A 305 22.43 -45.75 -36.80
N PRO A 306 21.63 -45.20 -37.75
CA PRO A 306 21.84 -43.85 -38.27
C PRO A 306 21.52 -42.80 -37.20
N TYR A 307 22.38 -41.78 -37.03
CA TYR A 307 22.16 -40.71 -36.04
C TYR A 307 21.10 -39.69 -36.47
N ASP A 308 20.97 -39.43 -37.77
CA ASP A 308 19.95 -38.52 -38.30
C ASP A 308 18.82 -39.33 -38.92
N VAL A 309 17.66 -39.24 -38.27
CA VAL A 309 16.47 -40.03 -38.58
C VAL A 309 15.26 -39.11 -38.52
N SER A 310 14.27 -39.36 -39.37
CA SER A 310 13.01 -38.62 -39.31
C SER A 310 12.21 -38.98 -38.05
N PRO A 311 11.32 -38.10 -37.56
CA PRO A 311 10.50 -38.39 -36.38
C PRO A 311 9.60 -39.63 -36.58
N GLU A 312 9.16 -39.91 -37.80
CA GLU A 312 8.36 -41.09 -38.13
C GLU A 312 9.16 -42.39 -37.98
N GLU A 313 10.42 -42.37 -38.42
CA GLU A 313 11.35 -43.50 -38.30
C GLU A 313 11.82 -43.70 -36.85
N ALA A 314 12.01 -42.63 -36.07
CA ALA A 314 12.37 -42.70 -34.66
C ALA A 314 11.27 -43.38 -33.82
N ILE A 315 9.99 -43.10 -34.11
CA ILE A 315 8.83 -43.68 -33.40
C ILE A 315 8.63 -45.16 -33.73
N LEU A 316 9.14 -45.68 -34.85
CA LEU A 316 9.03 -47.11 -35.18
C LEU A 316 9.76 -48.00 -34.16
N HIS A 317 10.73 -47.44 -33.41
CA HIS A 317 11.45 -48.17 -32.39
C HIS A 317 10.62 -48.28 -31.09
N PRO A 318 10.40 -49.51 -30.56
CA PRO A 318 9.57 -49.71 -29.37
C PRO A 318 10.18 -49.08 -28.10
N GLU A 319 11.50 -48.98 -28.03
CA GLU A 319 12.20 -48.37 -26.90
C GLU A 319 11.97 -46.84 -26.83
N VAL A 320 11.91 -46.18 -27.99
CA VAL A 320 11.59 -44.75 -28.09
C VAL A 320 10.13 -44.50 -27.70
N GLN A 321 9.20 -45.34 -28.15
CA GLN A 321 7.78 -45.24 -27.75
C GLN A 321 7.61 -45.39 -26.24
N LYS A 322 8.31 -46.35 -25.64
CA LYS A 322 8.23 -46.60 -24.19
C LYS A 322 8.75 -45.40 -23.40
N ARG A 323 9.95 -44.90 -23.72
CA ARG A 323 10.53 -43.72 -23.07
C ARG A 323 9.70 -42.46 -23.28
N LEU A 324 9.15 -42.26 -24.48
CA LEU A 324 8.23 -41.15 -24.76
C LEU A 324 6.97 -41.23 -23.89
N THR A 325 6.41 -42.43 -23.71
CA THR A 325 5.23 -42.63 -22.85
C THR A 325 5.56 -42.34 -21.38
N GLU A 326 6.72 -42.79 -20.91
CA GLU A 326 7.22 -42.50 -19.55
C GLU A 326 7.43 -40.98 -19.34
N SER A 327 8.02 -40.27 -20.30
CA SER A 327 8.20 -38.81 -20.25
C SER A 327 6.87 -38.05 -20.28
N VAL A 328 5.86 -38.53 -21.02
CA VAL A 328 4.51 -37.93 -21.02
C VAL A 328 3.83 -38.10 -19.66
N ILE A 329 3.92 -39.29 -19.05
CA ILE A 329 3.35 -39.54 -17.72
C ILE A 329 4.05 -38.65 -16.68
N GLN A 330 5.38 -38.57 -16.71
CA GLN A 330 6.14 -37.69 -15.81
C GLN A 330 5.78 -36.21 -16.02
N LEU A 331 5.57 -35.78 -17.26
CA LEU A 331 5.12 -34.42 -17.56
C LEU A 331 3.73 -34.14 -17.00
N GLU A 332 2.79 -35.08 -17.14
CA GLU A 332 1.44 -34.94 -16.60
C GLU A 332 1.45 -34.84 -15.07
N GLU A 333 2.22 -35.70 -14.40
CA GLU A 333 2.38 -35.67 -12.94
C GLU A 333 2.96 -34.32 -12.48
N ILE A 334 4.04 -33.86 -13.10
CA ILE A 334 4.66 -32.58 -12.74
C ILE A 334 3.74 -31.40 -13.05
N THR A 335 3.07 -31.41 -14.20
CA THR A 335 2.14 -30.32 -14.56
C THR A 335 0.94 -30.28 -13.60
N SER A 336 0.54 -31.42 -13.01
CA SER A 336 -0.52 -31.46 -12.00
C SER A 336 -0.10 -30.87 -10.64
N ASP A 337 1.19 -30.85 -10.35
CA ASP A 337 1.76 -30.28 -9.11
C ASP A 337 1.97 -28.75 -9.19
N PHE A 338 1.92 -28.13 -10.38
CA PHE A 338 2.18 -26.70 -10.63
C PHE A 338 0.91 -25.84 -10.82
#